data_AF-A0A2H0M4D9-F1
#
_entry.id   AF-A0A2H0M4D9-F1
#
_cell.length_a   1.000
_cell.length_b   1.000
_cell.length_c   1.000
_cell.angle_alpha   90.00
_cell.angle_beta   90.00
_cell.angle_gamma   90.00
#
_symmetry.space_group_name_H-M   'P 1'
#
loop_
_entity.id
_entity.type
_entity.pdbx_description
1 polymer ?
#
loop_
_entity_poly.entity_id
_entity_poly.type
_entity_poly.pdbx_seq_one_letter_code
_entity_poly.pdbx_strand_id
1 'polypeptide(L)'
;MNLSFDTKLADNYTSYSQKARVLSEAWVLHEVYCPSCGDSIYDYDNNKPVADFYCKKCSEDFELKSKKGKIGKKVSAGAYSQMMKRIDSPQKPNFFFMGYMVEMWNVNDFFVIPKHFFVSEIIEERKPLAESARRAGWVGSNILFSKIPKAGQIFYIENGKELDKKDVLEKWQKTVFLKQVKKADAKGWILDIMNCIDTLNQKEFTLQDMYTFEQDLSVIHPENKNIKPKIRQQLQFLRDKGYLEFVEAGKYRLK
;
A
#
# COMPACT_ATOMS: atom_id res chain seq x y z
N MET A 1 -6.47 -18.44 8.45
CA MET A 1 -6.11 -17.49 9.53
C MET A 1 -7.19 -17.48 10.60
N ASN A 2 -6.83 -17.52 11.88
CA ASN A 2 -7.73 -17.17 12.96
C ASN A 2 -7.88 -15.65 13.02
N LEU A 3 -9.10 -15.12 12.89
CA LEU A 3 -9.31 -13.67 12.82
C LEU A 3 -9.40 -13.00 14.19
N SER A 4 -9.52 -13.76 15.28
CA SER A 4 -9.65 -13.22 16.63
C SER A 4 -8.29 -12.94 17.27
N PHE A 5 -8.18 -11.84 18.01
CA PHE A 5 -7.02 -11.57 18.85
C PHE A 5 -7.05 -12.38 20.14
N ASP A 6 -5.86 -12.75 20.64
CA ASP A 6 -5.71 -13.24 22.02
C ASP A 6 -5.70 -12.06 23.00
N THR A 7 -6.89 -11.71 23.51
CA THR A 7 -7.06 -10.53 24.37
C THR A 7 -6.26 -10.58 25.66
N LYS A 8 -5.85 -11.77 26.13
CA LYS A 8 -5.05 -11.94 27.35
C LYS A 8 -3.68 -11.26 27.28
N LEU A 9 -3.13 -11.14 26.07
CA LEU A 9 -1.84 -10.46 25.85
C LEU A 9 -1.87 -8.97 26.24
N ALA A 10 -3.07 -8.39 26.34
CA ALA A 10 -3.27 -6.97 26.60
C ALA A 10 -3.72 -6.66 28.04
N ASP A 11 -3.83 -7.66 28.93
CA ASP A 11 -4.40 -7.50 30.28
C ASP A 11 -3.62 -6.50 31.14
N ASN A 12 -2.30 -6.45 30.98
CA ASN A 12 -1.40 -5.57 31.74
C ASN A 12 -1.34 -4.13 31.22
N TYR A 13 -2.03 -3.80 30.13
CA TYR A 13 -2.01 -2.47 29.52
C TYR A 13 -3.29 -1.71 29.84
N THR A 14 -3.18 -0.42 30.16
CA THR A 14 -4.35 0.45 30.39
C THR A 14 -4.70 1.28 29.16
N SER A 15 -3.70 1.69 28.37
CA SER A 15 -3.90 2.48 27.16
C SER A 15 -4.44 1.62 26.02
N TYR A 16 -5.58 2.04 25.43
CA TYR A 16 -6.13 1.42 24.23
C TYR A 16 -5.13 1.36 23.05
N SER A 17 -4.26 2.37 22.91
CA SER A 17 -3.26 2.36 21.84
C SER A 17 -2.20 1.28 22.07
N GLN A 18 -1.82 1.03 23.33
CA GLN A 18 -0.86 -0.04 23.67
C GLN A 18 -1.52 -1.42 23.58
N LYS A 19 -2.76 -1.57 24.03
CA LYS A 19 -3.54 -2.80 23.83
C LYS A 19 -3.61 -3.15 22.34
N ALA A 20 -4.04 -2.20 21.50
CA ALA A 20 -4.15 -2.41 20.07
C ALA A 20 -2.80 -2.79 19.44
N ARG A 21 -1.70 -2.14 19.85
CA ARG A 21 -0.36 -2.45 19.38
C ARG A 21 -0.01 -3.91 19.67
N VAL A 22 -0.04 -4.32 20.93
CA VAL A 22 0.37 -5.67 21.37
C VAL A 22 -0.49 -6.75 20.72
N LEU A 23 -1.81 -6.56 20.69
CA LEU A 23 -2.72 -7.53 20.06
C LEU A 23 -2.50 -7.64 18.56
N SER A 24 -2.35 -6.51 17.85
CA SER A 24 -2.18 -6.52 16.40
C SER A 24 -0.81 -7.06 15.97
N GLU A 25 0.26 -6.72 16.68
CA GLU A 25 1.60 -7.24 16.40
C GLU A 25 1.68 -8.75 16.66
N ALA A 26 1.14 -9.22 17.79
CA ALA A 26 1.08 -10.65 18.09
C ALA A 26 0.28 -11.42 17.04
N TRP A 27 -0.89 -10.91 16.65
CA TRP A 27 -1.70 -11.53 15.60
C TRP A 27 -0.94 -11.64 14.28
N VAL A 28 -0.22 -10.58 13.88
CA VAL A 28 0.59 -10.61 12.64
C VAL A 28 1.67 -11.69 12.71
N LEU A 29 2.36 -11.85 13.84
CA LEU A 29 3.40 -12.88 14.00
C LEU A 29 2.85 -14.30 13.91
N HIS A 30 1.63 -14.53 14.41
CA HIS A 30 1.04 -15.86 14.44
C HIS A 30 0.34 -16.25 13.14
N GLU A 31 -0.33 -15.29 12.47
CA GLU A 31 -1.26 -15.59 11.39
C GLU A 31 -0.73 -15.25 9.99
N VAL A 32 0.25 -14.34 9.88
CA VAL A 32 0.66 -13.77 8.59
C VAL A 32 1.90 -14.46 8.05
N TYR A 33 1.88 -14.75 6.75
CA TYR A 33 3.05 -15.16 5.97
C TYR A 33 3.55 -14.01 5.09
N CYS A 34 4.81 -14.09 4.67
CA CYS A 34 5.44 -13.13 3.79
C CYS A 34 4.76 -13.15 2.40
N PRO A 35 4.25 -12.01 1.90
CA PRO A 35 3.59 -11.94 0.59
C PRO A 35 4.56 -12.18 -0.57
N SER A 36 5.86 -12.03 -0.33
CA SER A 36 6.88 -12.16 -1.36
C SER A 36 7.25 -13.61 -1.66
N CYS A 37 7.34 -14.45 -0.62
CA CYS A 37 7.87 -15.81 -0.75
C CYS A 37 7.07 -16.91 -0.02
N GLY A 38 6.01 -16.53 0.69
CA GLY A 38 5.10 -17.45 1.39
C GLY A 38 5.62 -18.03 2.70
N ASP A 39 6.82 -17.65 3.14
CA ASP A 39 7.42 -18.08 4.41
C ASP A 39 6.86 -17.30 5.61
N SER A 40 7.15 -17.72 6.84
CA SER A 40 6.80 -16.96 8.04
C SER A 40 7.53 -15.61 8.11
N ILE A 41 6.93 -14.66 8.82
CA ILE A 41 7.55 -13.41 9.22
C ILE A 41 7.94 -13.47 10.70
N TYR A 42 8.90 -12.64 11.08
CA TYR A 42 9.49 -12.57 12.42
C TYR A 42 9.52 -11.11 12.85
N ASP A 43 9.39 -10.85 14.15
CA ASP A 43 9.52 -9.52 14.72
C ASP A 43 10.99 -9.12 14.85
N TYR A 44 11.22 -7.82 14.70
CA TYR A 44 12.44 -7.23 15.19
C TYR A 44 12.36 -7.01 16.70
N ASP A 45 13.53 -7.02 17.35
CA ASP A 45 13.62 -6.56 18.74
C ASP A 45 13.05 -5.13 18.85
N ASN A 46 12.37 -4.87 19.97
CA ASN A 46 11.73 -3.58 20.24
C ASN A 46 12.70 -2.41 19.98
N ASN A 47 12.19 -1.37 19.32
CA ASN A 47 12.89 -0.14 18.95
C ASN A 47 13.83 -0.22 17.73
N LYS A 48 13.76 -1.27 16.89
CA LYS A 48 14.39 -1.16 15.56
C LYS A 48 13.73 0.00 14.79
N PRO A 49 14.51 1.01 14.35
CA PRO A 49 13.96 2.04 13.49
C PRO A 49 13.47 1.39 12.19
N VAL A 50 12.29 1.80 11.72
CA VAL A 50 11.80 1.66 10.33
C VAL A 50 10.99 0.39 10.00
N ALA A 51 11.06 -0.72 10.75
CA ALA A 51 10.25 -1.91 10.47
C ALA A 51 9.90 -2.69 11.74
N ASP A 52 8.72 -3.32 11.74
CA ASP A 52 8.22 -4.13 12.84
C ASP A 52 8.51 -5.62 12.60
N PHE A 53 8.47 -6.06 11.34
CA PHE A 53 8.67 -7.46 10.95
C PHE A 53 9.65 -7.61 9.78
N TYR A 54 10.19 -8.83 9.63
CA TYR A 54 10.98 -9.24 8.48
C TYR A 54 10.75 -10.68 8.09
N CYS A 55 11.11 -11.02 6.85
CA CYS A 55 11.14 -12.39 6.37
C CYS A 55 12.59 -12.90 6.28
N LYS A 56 12.91 -14.01 6.96
CA LYS A 56 14.25 -14.62 6.91
C LYS A 56 14.65 -15.14 5.52
N LYS A 57 13.68 -15.55 4.71
CA LYS A 57 13.94 -16.17 3.39
C LYS A 57 14.20 -15.17 2.27
N CYS A 58 13.49 -14.04 2.25
CA CYS A 58 13.60 -13.06 1.17
C CYS A 58 14.03 -11.66 1.63
N SER A 59 14.29 -11.48 2.92
CA SER A 59 14.79 -10.24 3.54
C SER A 59 13.90 -9.02 3.28
N GLU A 60 12.61 -9.22 3.01
CA GLU A 60 11.66 -8.11 2.97
C GLU A 60 11.31 -7.67 4.39
N ASP A 61 11.29 -6.36 4.59
CA ASP A 61 10.87 -5.69 5.82
C ASP A 61 9.41 -5.24 5.73
N PHE A 62 8.72 -5.23 6.86
CA PHE A 62 7.33 -4.82 6.97
C PHE A 62 7.09 -3.92 8.19
N GLU A 63 6.28 -2.89 8.03
CA GLU A 63 5.78 -2.03 9.10
C GLU A 63 4.25 -2.12 9.17
N LEU A 64 3.69 -2.27 10.37
CA LEU A 64 2.27 -2.40 10.61
C LEU A 64 1.64 -1.06 10.98
N LYS A 65 0.46 -0.81 10.38
CA LYS A 65 -0.44 0.29 10.72
C LYS A 65 -1.83 -0.29 11.01
N SER A 66 -2.19 -0.30 12.28
CA SER A 66 -3.48 -0.79 12.76
C SER A 66 -4.44 0.35 13.07
N LYS A 67 -5.72 0.17 12.73
CA LYS A 67 -6.80 1.14 12.97
C LYS A 67 -8.07 0.45 13.44
N LYS A 68 -8.73 1.03 14.44
CA LYS A 68 -10.09 0.64 14.83
C LYS A 68 -11.06 0.93 13.69
N GLY A 69 -11.84 -0.08 13.31
CA GLY A 69 -12.86 -0.04 12.27
C GLY A 69 -12.31 -0.09 10.85
N LYS A 70 -13.16 0.24 9.88
CA LYS A 70 -12.82 0.18 8.46
C LYS A 70 -11.71 1.17 8.10
N ILE A 71 -10.78 0.71 7.26
CA ILE A 71 -9.79 1.57 6.62
C ILE A 71 -10.47 2.33 5.48
N GLY A 72 -10.49 3.65 5.58
CA GLY A 72 -11.08 4.54 4.56
C GLY A 72 -10.12 4.82 3.41
N LYS A 73 -10.36 5.93 2.69
CA LYS A 73 -9.50 6.37 1.57
C LYS A 73 -8.09 6.80 1.97
N LYS A 74 -7.86 7.07 3.26
CA LYS A 74 -6.57 7.46 3.81
C LYS A 74 -6.40 7.02 5.26
N VAL A 75 -5.16 6.93 5.70
CA VAL A 75 -4.78 6.66 7.09
C VAL A 75 -3.78 7.69 7.59
N SER A 76 -3.86 8.05 8.87
CA SER A 76 -2.86 8.92 9.49
C SER A 76 -1.54 8.19 9.67
N ALA A 77 -0.46 8.91 9.40
CA ALA A 77 0.90 8.44 9.55
C ALA A 77 1.68 9.34 10.52
N GLY A 78 3.00 9.19 10.53
CA GLY A 78 3.92 9.92 11.41
C GLY A 78 4.11 11.39 11.01
N ALA A 79 5.26 11.94 11.42
CA ALA A 79 5.65 13.29 11.01
C ALA A 79 5.88 13.35 9.51
N TYR A 80 5.40 14.39 8.84
CA TYR A 80 5.48 14.52 7.38
C TYR A 80 6.94 14.47 6.88
N SER A 81 7.82 15.29 7.45
CA SER A 81 9.23 15.34 7.08
C SER A 81 9.97 14.00 7.24
N GLN A 82 9.61 13.22 8.26
CA GLN A 82 10.20 11.90 8.50
C GLN A 82 9.66 10.84 7.52
N MET A 83 8.37 10.94 7.16
CA MET A 83 7.77 10.07 6.16
C MET A 83 8.41 10.30 4.78
N MET A 84 8.62 11.56 4.38
CA MET A 84 9.28 11.89 3.11
C MET A 84 10.70 11.31 3.06
N LYS A 85 11.51 11.54 4.10
CA LYS A 85 12.85 10.92 4.23
C LYS A 85 12.81 9.40 4.15
N ARG A 86 11.80 8.77 4.74
CA ARG A 86 11.63 7.32 4.72
C ARG A 86 11.30 6.81 3.32
N ILE A 87 10.45 7.50 2.57
CA ILE A 87 10.03 7.08 1.23
C ILE A 87 11.17 7.15 0.22
N ASP A 88 12.09 8.11 0.40
CA ASP A 88 13.29 8.26 -0.40
C ASP A 88 14.42 7.31 0.02
N SER A 89 14.29 6.66 1.18
CA SER A 89 15.28 5.71 1.67
C SER A 89 15.27 4.40 0.86
N PRO A 90 16.44 3.83 0.54
CA PRO A 90 16.52 2.49 -0.06
C PRO A 90 16.03 1.39 0.88
N GLN A 91 15.96 1.66 2.18
CA GLN A 91 15.57 0.71 3.24
C GLN A 91 14.10 0.87 3.67
N LYS A 92 13.25 1.48 2.82
CA LYS A 92 11.82 1.59 3.15
C LYS A 92 11.16 0.21 3.27
N PRO A 93 10.31 -0.02 4.29
CA PRO A 93 9.63 -1.28 4.46
C PRO A 93 8.44 -1.36 3.50
N ASN A 94 7.88 -2.55 3.35
CA ASN A 94 6.51 -2.71 2.90
C ASN A 94 5.58 -2.38 4.06
N PHE A 95 4.31 -2.05 3.79
CA PHE A 95 3.40 -1.64 4.85
C PHE A 95 2.23 -2.61 4.96
N PHE A 96 2.05 -3.20 6.13
CA PHE A 96 0.81 -3.88 6.50
C PHE A 96 -0.19 -2.88 7.05
N PHE A 97 -1.45 -3.03 6.65
CA PHE A 97 -2.56 -2.25 7.15
C PHE A 97 -3.62 -3.19 7.71
N MET A 98 -4.06 -2.89 8.93
CA MET A 98 -5.04 -3.68 9.65
C MET A 98 -6.23 -2.82 10.08
N GLY A 99 -7.44 -3.21 9.66
CA GLY A 99 -8.69 -2.73 10.21
C GLY A 99 -9.26 -3.79 11.16
N TYR A 100 -9.47 -3.44 12.44
CA TYR A 100 -9.99 -4.37 13.45
C TYR A 100 -11.27 -3.85 14.12
N MET A 101 -12.17 -4.75 14.49
CA MET A 101 -13.37 -4.41 15.27
C MET A 101 -13.09 -4.59 16.76
N VAL A 102 -13.42 -3.60 17.58
CA VAL A 102 -13.13 -3.64 19.03
C VAL A 102 -14.16 -4.47 19.77
N GLU A 103 -15.39 -4.49 19.27
CA GLU A 103 -16.54 -5.17 19.86
C GLU A 103 -16.30 -6.69 19.91
N MET A 104 -15.59 -7.23 18.91
CA MET A 104 -15.27 -8.65 18.77
C MET A 104 -13.77 -8.95 18.88
N TRP A 105 -12.93 -7.92 19.05
CA TRP A 105 -11.46 -8.01 19.01
C TRP A 105 -10.95 -8.90 17.87
N ASN A 106 -11.43 -8.66 16.65
CA ASN A 106 -11.09 -9.43 15.47
C ASN A 106 -10.63 -8.55 14.31
N VAL A 107 -9.83 -9.14 13.44
CA VAL A 107 -9.36 -8.54 12.19
C VAL A 107 -10.50 -8.58 11.18
N ASN A 108 -10.85 -7.42 10.64
CA ASN A 108 -11.82 -7.29 9.55
C ASN A 108 -11.13 -7.13 8.19
N ASP A 109 -10.06 -6.33 8.14
CA ASP A 109 -9.30 -6.12 6.91
C ASP A 109 -7.81 -6.23 7.24
N PHE A 110 -7.07 -6.97 6.41
CA PHE A 110 -5.62 -7.03 6.48
C PHE A 110 -5.04 -7.09 5.08
N PHE A 111 -4.18 -6.13 4.74
CA PHE A 111 -3.55 -6.06 3.44
C PHE A 111 -2.14 -5.50 3.52
N VAL A 112 -1.34 -5.82 2.51
CA VAL A 112 -0.01 -5.26 2.33
C VAL A 112 0.03 -4.29 1.16
N ILE A 113 0.77 -3.21 1.32
CA ILE A 113 1.20 -2.34 0.24
C ILE A 113 2.71 -2.53 0.03
N PRO A 114 3.13 -3.05 -1.13
CA PRO A 114 4.55 -3.18 -1.44
C PRO A 114 5.24 -1.81 -1.47
N LYS A 115 6.48 -1.77 -0.97
CA LYS A 115 7.27 -0.53 -0.80
C LYS A 115 7.50 0.27 -2.08
N HIS A 116 7.44 -0.37 -3.23
CA HIS A 116 7.57 0.28 -4.53
C HIS A 116 6.36 1.09 -4.96
N PHE A 117 5.22 1.00 -4.25
CA PHE A 117 4.07 1.92 -4.42
C PHE A 117 4.16 3.17 -3.54
N PHE A 118 5.09 3.21 -2.59
CA PHE A 118 5.33 4.40 -1.76
C PHE A 118 6.18 5.40 -2.53
N VAL A 119 5.48 6.41 -3.07
CA VAL A 119 6.03 7.60 -3.74
C VAL A 119 5.58 8.86 -3.01
N SER A 120 6.19 10.01 -3.28
CA SER A 120 5.88 11.28 -2.61
C SER A 120 4.41 11.67 -2.70
N GLU A 121 3.79 11.41 -3.85
CA GLU A 121 2.45 11.89 -4.23
C GLU A 121 1.34 11.25 -3.39
N ILE A 122 1.61 10.08 -2.79
CA ILE A 122 0.66 9.37 -1.92
C ILE A 122 0.70 9.89 -0.48
N ILE A 123 1.63 10.79 -0.13
CA ILE A 123 1.72 11.38 1.20
C ILE A 123 1.11 12.78 1.21
N GLU A 124 0.08 12.94 2.01
CA GLU A 124 -0.59 14.23 2.23
C GLU A 124 -0.03 14.88 3.50
N GLU A 125 0.54 16.08 3.36
CA GLU A 125 0.92 16.92 4.49
C GLU A 125 -0.32 17.42 5.25
N ARG A 126 -0.32 17.31 6.58
CA ARG A 126 -1.41 17.80 7.43
C ARG A 126 -1.11 19.22 7.90
N LYS A 127 -2.16 19.97 8.23
CA LYS A 127 -2.00 21.23 8.95
C LYS A 127 -1.25 21.00 10.28
N PRO A 128 -0.36 21.93 10.69
CA PRO A 128 0.29 21.90 11.99
C PRO A 128 -0.72 21.79 13.13
N LEU A 129 -0.36 21.13 14.22
CA LEU A 129 -1.18 21.15 15.44
C LEU A 129 -1.24 22.57 16.02
N ALA A 130 -2.40 22.91 16.58
CA ALA A 130 -2.63 24.20 17.21
C ALA A 130 -1.64 24.48 18.36
N GLU A 131 -1.42 25.76 18.65
CA GLU A 131 -0.53 26.23 19.74
C GLU A 131 -0.93 25.69 21.12
N SER A 132 -2.21 25.37 21.34
CA SER A 132 -2.70 24.78 22.58
C SER A 132 -2.41 23.27 22.72
N ALA A 133 -1.96 22.61 21.65
CA ALA A 133 -1.66 21.19 21.69
C ALA A 133 -0.32 20.91 22.38
N ARG A 134 -0.20 19.77 23.06
CA ARG A 134 1.06 19.31 23.69
C ARG A 134 2.27 19.30 22.73
N ARG A 135 2.02 19.10 21.43
CA ARG A 135 3.02 19.15 20.37
C ARG A 135 2.68 20.26 19.37
N ALA A 136 2.49 21.48 19.86
CA ALA A 136 2.24 22.67 19.06
C ALA A 136 3.18 22.75 17.85
N GLY A 137 2.65 23.13 16.69
CA GLY A 137 3.41 23.22 15.44
C GLY A 137 3.80 21.87 14.81
N TRP A 138 3.52 20.73 15.44
CA TRP A 138 3.85 19.42 14.85
C TRP A 138 3.05 19.17 13.58
N VAL A 139 3.76 18.84 12.50
CA VAL A 139 3.19 18.54 11.18
C VAL A 139 3.16 17.04 10.96
N GLY A 140 1.95 16.48 10.94
CA GLY A 140 1.71 15.08 10.61
C GLY A 140 1.52 14.84 9.11
N SER A 141 1.38 13.58 8.73
CA SER A 141 0.97 13.20 7.37
C SER A 141 -0.19 12.21 7.35
N ASN A 142 -0.78 12.03 6.17
CA ASN A 142 -1.64 10.90 5.83
C ASN A 142 -1.07 10.14 4.64
N ILE A 143 -1.35 8.84 4.58
CA ILE A 143 -1.12 8.00 3.39
C ILE A 143 -2.45 7.91 2.64
N LEU A 144 -2.45 8.28 1.36
CA LEU A 144 -3.62 8.31 0.48
C LEU A 144 -3.76 7.01 -0.31
N PHE A 145 -4.57 6.07 0.17
CA PHE A 145 -4.82 4.82 -0.55
C PHE A 145 -5.53 5.02 -1.87
N SER A 146 -6.31 6.10 -2.01
CA SER A 146 -6.95 6.45 -3.29
C SER A 146 -5.98 6.78 -4.42
N LYS A 147 -4.70 7.03 -4.11
CA LYS A 147 -3.64 7.26 -5.11
C LYS A 147 -2.76 6.02 -5.35
N ILE A 148 -3.05 4.92 -4.67
CA ILE A 148 -2.32 3.67 -4.82
C ILE A 148 -3.17 2.74 -5.68
N PRO A 149 -2.64 2.25 -6.82
CA PRO A 149 -3.35 1.30 -7.66
C PRO A 149 -3.89 0.11 -6.86
N LYS A 150 -5.04 -0.42 -7.24
CA LYS A 150 -5.66 -1.61 -6.62
C LYS A 150 -4.68 -2.78 -6.60
N ALA A 151 -3.87 -2.94 -7.65
CA ALA A 151 -2.81 -3.95 -7.71
C ALA A 151 -1.75 -3.82 -6.59
N GLY A 152 -1.58 -2.63 -6.02
CA GLY A 152 -0.69 -2.36 -4.89
C GLY A 152 -1.34 -2.56 -3.52
N GLN A 153 -2.65 -2.80 -3.44
CA GLN A 153 -3.38 -3.07 -2.19
C GLN A 153 -3.71 -4.57 -2.14
N ILE A 154 -2.77 -5.37 -1.63
CA ILE A 154 -2.85 -6.83 -1.69
C ILE A 154 -3.46 -7.36 -0.40
N PHE A 155 -4.76 -7.67 -0.46
CA PHE A 155 -5.53 -8.18 0.68
C PHE A 155 -5.21 -9.64 0.99
N TYR A 156 -5.06 -9.92 2.28
CA TYR A 156 -5.12 -11.25 2.89
C TYR A 156 -6.50 -11.51 3.47
N ILE A 157 -7.11 -10.48 4.06
CA ILE A 157 -8.45 -10.52 4.65
C ILE A 157 -9.17 -9.28 4.17
N GLU A 158 -10.35 -9.47 3.58
CA GLU A 158 -11.22 -8.37 3.11
C GLU A 158 -12.63 -8.57 3.64
N ASN A 159 -13.15 -7.59 4.39
CA ASN A 159 -14.48 -7.65 5.03
C ASN A 159 -14.71 -8.94 5.84
N GLY A 160 -13.73 -9.34 6.65
CA GLY A 160 -13.78 -10.50 7.53
C GLY A 160 -13.63 -11.85 6.83
N LYS A 161 -13.23 -11.85 5.54
CA LYS A 161 -13.01 -13.08 4.76
C LYS A 161 -11.55 -13.19 4.37
N GLU A 162 -10.93 -14.31 4.73
CA GLU A 162 -9.60 -14.69 4.27
C GLU A 162 -9.61 -14.95 2.75
N LEU A 163 -8.57 -14.48 2.08
CA LEU A 163 -8.30 -14.73 0.66
C LEU A 163 -7.23 -15.81 0.51
N ASP A 164 -7.25 -16.51 -0.63
CA ASP A 164 -6.34 -17.62 -0.88
C ASP A 164 -4.88 -17.15 -0.87
N LYS A 165 -4.01 -17.92 -0.19
CA LYS A 165 -2.58 -17.66 -0.14
C LYS A 165 -1.94 -17.57 -1.52
N LYS A 166 -2.34 -18.45 -2.45
CA LYS A 166 -1.87 -18.42 -3.82
C LYS A 166 -2.18 -17.09 -4.49
N ASP A 167 -3.40 -16.57 -4.30
CA ASP A 167 -3.82 -15.29 -4.88
C ASP A 167 -3.00 -14.12 -4.31
N VAL A 168 -2.71 -14.12 -3.01
CA VAL A 168 -1.86 -13.10 -2.38
C VAL A 168 -0.46 -13.10 -2.99
N LEU A 169 0.15 -14.28 -3.11
CA LEU A 169 1.48 -14.44 -3.67
C LEU A 169 1.51 -14.04 -5.15
N GLU A 170 0.53 -14.45 -5.95
CA GLU A 170 0.43 -14.10 -7.37
C GLU A 170 0.25 -12.59 -7.57
N LYS A 171 -0.65 -11.95 -6.78
CA LYS A 171 -0.83 -10.49 -6.80
C LYS A 171 0.47 -9.77 -6.45
N TRP A 172 1.23 -10.25 -5.47
CA TRP A 172 2.53 -9.68 -5.16
C TRP A 172 3.49 -9.76 -6.35
N GLN A 173 3.63 -10.93 -6.95
CA GLN A 173 4.54 -11.15 -8.10
C GLN A 173 4.21 -10.23 -9.27
N LYS A 174 2.93 -9.97 -9.54
CA LYS A 174 2.48 -9.02 -10.57
C LYS A 174 2.97 -7.59 -10.36
N THR A 175 3.46 -7.23 -9.16
CA THR A 175 3.96 -5.88 -8.87
C THR A 175 5.49 -5.77 -8.81
N VAL A 176 6.21 -6.90 -8.79
CA VAL A 176 7.67 -6.94 -8.55
C VAL A 176 8.46 -6.17 -9.61
N PHE A 177 7.95 -6.05 -10.83
CA PHE A 177 8.61 -5.28 -11.90
C PHE A 177 8.85 -3.81 -11.52
N LEU A 178 8.01 -3.23 -10.64
CA LEU A 178 8.13 -1.85 -10.18
C LEU A 178 9.40 -1.62 -9.35
N LYS A 179 9.98 -2.68 -8.76
CA LYS A 179 11.27 -2.61 -8.04
C LYS A 179 12.41 -2.17 -8.97
N GLN A 180 12.32 -2.50 -10.26
CA GLN A 180 13.35 -2.17 -11.26
C GLN A 180 13.26 -0.71 -11.73
N VAL A 181 12.15 -0.02 -11.47
CA VAL A 181 11.94 1.37 -11.88
C VAL A 181 12.56 2.30 -10.84
N LYS A 182 13.75 2.82 -11.16
CA LYS A 182 14.53 3.66 -10.23
C LYS A 182 14.13 5.14 -10.25
N LYS A 183 13.79 5.69 -11.42
CA LYS A 183 13.43 7.11 -11.56
C LYS A 183 12.04 7.36 -10.96
N ALA A 184 11.94 8.33 -10.05
CA ALA A 184 10.69 8.70 -9.38
C ALA A 184 9.61 9.08 -10.41
N ASP A 185 9.91 9.98 -11.34
CA ASP A 185 8.94 10.41 -12.36
C ASP A 185 8.46 9.27 -13.25
N ALA A 186 9.35 8.35 -13.62
CA ALA A 186 8.98 7.18 -14.42
C ALA A 186 8.04 6.26 -13.64
N LYS A 187 8.27 6.10 -12.33
CA LYS A 187 7.41 5.34 -11.44
C LYS A 187 6.07 6.01 -11.26
N GLY A 188 6.04 7.33 -11.05
CA GLY A 188 4.81 8.13 -10.97
C GLY A 188 3.91 7.88 -12.17
N TRP A 189 4.44 8.07 -13.38
CA TRP A 189 3.71 7.78 -14.63
C TRP A 189 3.12 6.37 -14.71
N ILE A 190 3.86 5.35 -14.27
CA ILE A 190 3.36 3.97 -14.29
C ILE A 190 2.19 3.82 -13.31
N LEU A 191 2.33 4.34 -12.09
CA LEU A 191 1.30 4.27 -11.06
C LEU A 191 0.05 5.06 -11.46
N ASP A 192 0.20 6.24 -12.04
CA ASP A 192 -0.91 7.07 -12.51
C ASP A 192 -1.68 6.38 -13.64
N ILE A 193 -0.99 5.72 -14.59
CA ILE A 193 -1.65 4.93 -15.63
C ILE A 193 -2.34 3.70 -15.05
N MET A 194 -1.76 3.03 -14.06
CA MET A 194 -2.42 1.92 -13.36
C MET A 194 -3.70 2.41 -12.65
N ASN A 195 -3.69 3.59 -12.01
CA ASN A 195 -4.87 4.20 -11.40
C ASN A 195 -5.96 4.55 -12.42
N CYS A 196 -5.58 5.06 -13.60
CA CYS A 196 -6.53 5.29 -14.70
C CYS A 196 -7.22 3.98 -15.10
N ILE A 197 -6.45 2.90 -15.27
CA ILE A 197 -7.00 1.57 -15.59
C ILE A 197 -7.94 1.08 -14.47
N ASP A 198 -7.56 1.23 -13.21
CA ASP A 198 -8.38 0.84 -12.06
C ASP A 198 -9.70 1.62 -11.95
N THR A 199 -9.69 2.87 -12.42
CA THR A 199 -10.85 3.78 -12.45
C THR A 199 -11.89 3.34 -13.48
N LEU A 200 -11.45 2.78 -14.61
CA LEU A 200 -12.36 2.19 -15.61
C LEU A 200 -13.18 1.04 -15.03
N ASN A 201 -12.63 0.33 -14.03
CA ASN A 201 -13.28 -0.78 -13.34
C ASN A 201 -13.74 -1.90 -14.31
N GLN A 202 -12.95 -2.13 -15.36
CA GLN A 202 -13.21 -3.12 -16.40
C GLN A 202 -11.99 -4.01 -16.60
N LYS A 203 -12.22 -5.30 -16.89
CA LYS A 203 -11.14 -6.23 -17.22
C LYS A 203 -10.58 -5.98 -18.62
N GLU A 204 -11.42 -5.52 -19.54
CA GLU A 204 -11.07 -5.13 -20.90
C GLU A 204 -11.38 -3.66 -21.11
N PHE A 205 -10.50 -2.95 -21.79
CA PHE A 205 -10.63 -1.51 -22.04
C PHE A 205 -9.94 -1.11 -23.35
N THR A 206 -10.26 0.07 -23.85
CA THR A 206 -9.72 0.59 -25.10
C THR A 206 -8.73 1.72 -24.88
N LEU A 207 -7.98 2.05 -25.92
CA LEU A 207 -7.13 3.23 -25.94
C LEU A 207 -7.93 4.53 -25.82
N GLN A 208 -9.15 4.53 -26.33
CA GLN A 208 -10.04 5.68 -26.23
C GLN A 208 -10.49 5.91 -24.78
N ASP A 209 -10.78 4.83 -24.04
CA ASP A 209 -11.10 4.92 -22.60
C ASP A 209 -9.93 5.55 -21.84
N MET A 210 -8.70 5.15 -22.16
CA MET A 210 -7.51 5.73 -21.54
C MET A 210 -7.30 7.21 -21.89
N TYR A 211 -7.69 7.65 -23.09
CA TYR A 211 -7.58 9.05 -23.49
C TYR A 211 -8.58 9.96 -22.77
N THR A 212 -9.60 9.43 -22.11
CA THR A 212 -10.50 10.24 -21.28
C THR A 212 -9.76 10.88 -20.10
N PHE A 213 -8.66 10.28 -19.64
CA PHE A 213 -7.83 10.78 -18.54
C PHE A 213 -6.74 11.77 -18.98
N GLU A 214 -6.70 12.19 -20.24
CA GLU A 214 -5.66 13.09 -20.76
C GLU A 214 -5.56 14.39 -19.95
N GLN A 215 -6.70 15.01 -19.64
CA GLN A 215 -6.73 16.26 -18.89
C GLN A 215 -6.21 16.08 -17.47
N ASP A 216 -6.66 15.03 -16.77
CA ASP A 216 -6.20 14.72 -15.41
C ASP A 216 -4.70 14.45 -15.36
N LEU A 217 -4.19 13.65 -16.31
CA LEU A 217 -2.76 13.35 -16.42
C LEU A 217 -1.93 14.58 -16.78
N SER A 218 -2.48 15.55 -17.52
CA SER A 218 -1.81 16.81 -17.83
C SER A 218 -1.66 17.70 -16.59
N VAL A 219 -2.61 17.64 -15.65
CA VAL A 219 -2.53 18.37 -14.37
C VAL A 219 -1.49 17.71 -13.45
N ILE A 220 -1.42 16.38 -13.44
CA ILE A 220 -0.46 15.62 -12.62
C ILE A 220 0.97 15.76 -13.16
N HIS A 221 1.13 15.84 -14.49
CA HIS A 221 2.42 15.92 -15.17
C HIS A 221 2.51 17.16 -16.09
N PRO A 222 2.54 18.38 -15.52
CA PRO A 222 2.41 19.63 -16.27
C PRO A 222 3.53 19.87 -17.30
N GLU A 223 4.71 19.29 -17.07
CA GLU A 223 5.86 19.42 -17.97
C GLU A 223 5.72 18.57 -19.26
N ASN A 224 4.78 17.61 -19.30
CA ASN A 224 4.62 16.73 -20.44
C ASN A 224 3.57 17.23 -21.43
N LYS A 225 4.01 17.75 -22.57
CA LYS A 225 3.13 18.23 -23.66
C LYS A 225 2.60 17.11 -24.58
N ASN A 226 2.96 15.85 -24.32
CA ASN A 226 2.67 14.70 -25.18
C ASN A 226 2.01 13.57 -24.38
N ILE A 227 0.85 13.85 -23.77
CA ILE A 227 0.14 12.92 -22.88
C ILE A 227 -0.32 11.65 -23.59
N LYS A 228 -1.04 11.73 -24.73
CA LYS A 228 -1.48 10.52 -25.46
C LYS A 228 -0.32 9.61 -25.89
N PRO A 229 0.78 10.12 -26.47
CA PRO A 229 1.98 9.31 -26.69
C PRO A 229 2.51 8.66 -25.42
N LYS A 230 2.53 9.38 -24.29
CA LYS A 230 2.99 8.85 -23.01
C LYS A 230 2.09 7.72 -22.50
N ILE A 231 0.77 7.86 -22.60
CA ILE A 231 -0.20 6.79 -22.28
C ILE A 231 0.14 5.52 -23.07
N ARG A 232 0.29 5.62 -24.40
CA ARG A 232 0.65 4.47 -25.25
C ARG A 232 1.97 3.83 -24.82
N GLN A 233 2.99 4.64 -24.52
CA GLN A 233 4.28 4.16 -24.03
C GLN A 233 4.12 3.37 -22.72
N GLN A 234 3.33 3.88 -21.77
CA GLN A 234 3.12 3.18 -20.49
C GLN A 234 2.30 1.89 -20.65
N LEU A 235 1.30 1.86 -21.54
CA LEU A 235 0.56 0.64 -21.84
C LEU A 235 1.46 -0.44 -22.46
N GLN A 236 2.37 -0.05 -23.36
CA GLN A 236 3.39 -0.97 -23.91
C GLN A 236 4.30 -1.50 -22.82
N PHE A 237 4.77 -0.63 -21.92
CA PHE A 237 5.59 -1.04 -20.79
C PHE A 237 4.85 -2.04 -19.88
N LEU A 238 3.60 -1.75 -19.50
CA LEU A 238 2.78 -2.62 -18.66
C LEU A 238 2.51 -3.98 -19.34
N ARG A 239 2.32 -4.00 -20.66
CA ARG A 239 2.23 -5.24 -21.45
C ARG A 239 3.50 -6.06 -21.34
N ASP A 240 4.66 -5.43 -21.54
CA ASP A 240 5.96 -6.11 -21.53
C ASP A 240 6.31 -6.65 -20.14
N LYS A 241 5.71 -6.09 -19.08
CA LYS A 241 5.80 -6.58 -17.70
C LYS A 241 4.72 -7.61 -17.34
N GLY A 242 3.86 -7.99 -18.29
CA GLY A 242 2.82 -8.98 -18.09
C GLY A 242 1.65 -8.51 -17.21
N TYR A 243 1.50 -7.20 -16.99
CA TYR A 243 0.38 -6.63 -16.23
C TYR A 243 -0.92 -6.63 -17.04
N LEU A 244 -0.80 -6.47 -18.37
CA LEU A 244 -1.90 -6.50 -19.31
C LEU A 244 -1.47 -7.19 -20.62
N GLU A 245 -2.43 -7.47 -21.49
CA GLU A 245 -2.20 -7.91 -22.87
C GLU A 245 -2.86 -6.98 -23.88
N PHE A 246 -2.31 -6.97 -25.08
CA PHE A 246 -2.91 -6.30 -26.24
C PHE A 246 -3.73 -7.36 -26.98
N VAL A 247 -5.06 -7.23 -26.93
CA VAL A 247 -5.98 -8.20 -27.54
C VAL A 247 -6.12 -7.92 -29.03
N GLU A 248 -6.32 -6.65 -29.38
CA GLU A 248 -6.42 -6.13 -30.75
C GLU A 248 -5.82 -4.72 -30.80
N ALA A 249 -5.75 -4.12 -31.99
CA ALA A 249 -5.32 -2.74 -32.14
C ALA A 249 -6.18 -1.80 -31.28
N GLY A 250 -5.56 -1.20 -30.26
CA GLY A 250 -6.23 -0.28 -29.33
C GLY A 250 -7.15 -0.94 -28.31
N LYS A 251 -7.13 -2.27 -28.13
CA LYS A 251 -7.87 -3.00 -27.10
C LYS A 251 -6.92 -3.76 -26.17
N TYR A 252 -7.18 -3.66 -24.88
CA TYR A 252 -6.32 -4.18 -23.82
C TYR A 252 -7.12 -5.02 -22.83
N ARG A 253 -6.46 -6.00 -22.19
CA ARG A 253 -7.05 -6.82 -21.12
C ARG A 253 -6.08 -6.94 -19.94
N LEU A 254 -6.55 -6.77 -18.72
CA LEU A 254 -5.77 -7.02 -17.50
C LEU A 254 -5.51 -8.53 -17.31
N LYS A 255 -4.28 -8.87 -16.93
CA LYS A 255 -3.86 -10.25 -16.62
C LYS A 255 -4.00 -10.60 -15.14
#